data_AF-A0A523WJ29-F1
#
_entry.id   AF-A0A523WJ29-F1
#
_cell.length_a   1.000
_cell.length_b   1.000
_cell.length_c   1.000
_cell.angle_alpha   90.00
_cell.angle_beta   90.00
_cell.angle_gamma   90.00
#
_symmetry.space_group_name_H-M   'P 1'
#
loop_
_entity.id
_entity.type
_entity.pdbx_description
1 polymer ?
#
loop_
_entity_poly.entity_id
_entity_poly.type
_entity_poly.pdbx_seq_one_letter_code
_entity_poly.pdbx_strand_id
1 'polypeptide(L)'
;LRVIACDPYVSPELAQQMGVELVDWKRLLRESDFLSIHAALTPETRHIMNAEAFGQMKPTACLINTARGGFIDESALYQALKEGKIAMAALDVTDPEPPAPKSPLLAMDNVISTAHSAFFSPTSEAERWHRPVEEVSRVMRGEWPRSVVNPQAKQKYMAKWGAMKESS
;
A
#
# COMPACT_ATOMS: atom_id res chain seq x y z
N LEU A 1 2.90 -2.51 -22.00
CA LEU A 1 3.64 -2.33 -20.74
C LEU A 1 4.06 -3.72 -20.26
N ARG A 2 5.30 -3.92 -19.83
CA ARG A 2 5.71 -5.17 -19.18
C ARG A 2 5.42 -5.05 -17.68
N VAL A 3 4.72 -6.03 -17.09
CA VAL A 3 4.35 -6.01 -15.67
C VAL A 3 5.17 -7.05 -14.92
N ILE A 4 5.95 -6.60 -13.95
CA ILE A 4 6.71 -7.44 -13.01
C ILE A 4 6.26 -7.11 -11.58
N ALA A 5 6.26 -8.09 -10.69
CA ALA A 5 5.88 -7.89 -9.29
C ALA A 5 6.77 -8.69 -8.34
N CYS A 6 6.99 -8.16 -7.13
CA CYS A 6 7.61 -8.88 -6.03
C CYS A 6 6.57 -9.02 -4.92
N ASP A 7 6.01 -10.21 -4.76
CA ASP A 7 5.08 -10.53 -3.68
C ASP A 7 5.31 -11.98 -3.22
N PRO A 8 5.81 -12.22 -2.00
CA PRO A 8 6.08 -13.56 -1.52
C PRO A 8 4.80 -14.36 -1.19
N TYR A 9 3.62 -13.73 -1.20
CA TYR A 9 2.34 -14.35 -0.86
C TYR A 9 1.47 -14.69 -2.08
N VAL A 10 1.88 -14.27 -3.28
CA VAL A 10 1.17 -14.57 -4.53
C VAL A 10 1.73 -15.84 -5.16
N SER A 11 0.84 -16.74 -5.59
CA SER A 11 1.27 -17.96 -6.28
C SER A 11 1.71 -17.65 -7.73
N PRO A 12 2.71 -18.37 -8.27
CA PRO A 12 3.16 -18.21 -9.65
C PRO A 12 2.03 -18.41 -10.67
N GLU A 13 1.09 -19.31 -10.40
CA GLU A 13 -0.04 -19.62 -11.28
C GLU A 13 -1.01 -18.43 -11.38
N LEU A 14 -1.34 -17.79 -10.24
CA LEU A 14 -2.20 -16.61 -10.23
C LEU A 14 -1.52 -15.44 -10.96
N ALA A 15 -0.23 -15.22 -10.72
CA ALA A 15 0.53 -14.19 -11.41
C ALA A 15 0.55 -14.43 -12.94
N GLN A 16 0.77 -15.68 -13.38
CA GLN A 16 0.75 -16.04 -14.78
C GLN A 16 -0.63 -15.82 -15.42
N GLN A 17 -1.72 -16.17 -14.73
CA GLN A 17 -3.09 -15.92 -15.19
C GLN A 17 -3.38 -14.43 -15.36
N MET A 18 -2.76 -13.58 -14.55
CA MET A 18 -2.86 -12.12 -14.64
C MET A 18 -1.87 -11.49 -15.64
N GLY A 19 -1.02 -12.30 -16.29
CA GLY A 19 0.03 -11.80 -17.19
C GLY A 19 1.14 -11.03 -16.48
N VAL A 20 1.39 -11.35 -15.21
CA VAL A 20 2.40 -10.73 -14.34
C VAL A 20 3.56 -11.71 -14.13
N GLU A 21 4.78 -11.23 -14.31
CA GLU A 21 5.99 -11.99 -14.00
C GLU A 21 6.41 -11.71 -12.55
N LEU A 22 6.44 -12.76 -11.70
CA LEU A 22 7.00 -12.63 -10.35
C LEU A 22 8.53 -12.59 -10.42
N VAL A 23 9.11 -11.58 -9.77
CA VAL A 23 10.55 -11.33 -9.73
C VAL A 23 11.01 -11.03 -8.31
N ASP A 24 12.30 -11.18 -8.03
CA ASP A 24 12.86 -10.74 -6.76
C ASP A 24 12.95 -9.21 -6.65
N TRP A 25 13.17 -8.73 -5.43
CA TRP A 25 13.27 -7.30 -5.11
C TRP A 25 14.35 -6.56 -5.93
N LYS A 26 15.52 -7.16 -6.11
CA LYS A 26 16.64 -6.51 -6.84
C LYS A 26 16.31 -6.36 -8.31
N ARG A 27 15.69 -7.39 -8.91
CA ARG A 27 15.24 -7.37 -10.29
C ARG A 27 14.10 -6.38 -10.48
N LEU A 28 13.16 -6.31 -9.53
CA LEU A 28 12.09 -5.30 -9.53
C LEU A 28 12.67 -3.89 -9.60
N LEU A 29 13.63 -3.55 -8.73
CA LEU A 29 14.26 -2.22 -8.70
C LEU A 29 14.99 -1.88 -10.00
N ARG A 30 15.83 -2.79 -10.51
CA ARG A 30 16.66 -2.55 -11.70
C ARG A 30 15.87 -2.42 -12.99
N GLU A 31 14.78 -3.17 -13.11
CA GLU A 31 14.03 -3.26 -14.37
C GLU A 31 12.84 -2.29 -14.45
N SER A 32 12.37 -1.75 -13.33
CA SER A 32 11.20 -0.86 -13.29
C SER A 32 11.51 0.54 -13.82
N ASP A 33 10.74 0.96 -14.83
CA ASP A 33 10.63 2.38 -15.22
C ASP A 33 9.60 3.12 -14.35
N PHE A 34 8.59 2.38 -13.86
CA PHE A 34 7.62 2.84 -12.88
C PHE A 34 7.52 1.78 -11.78
N LEU A 35 7.74 2.19 -10.53
CA LEU A 35 7.62 1.30 -9.37
C LEU A 35 6.44 1.77 -8.51
N SER A 36 5.40 0.96 -8.39
CA SER A 36 4.21 1.27 -7.58
C SER A 36 4.11 0.34 -6.37
N ILE A 37 3.96 0.92 -5.17
CA ILE A 37 3.90 0.18 -3.91
C ILE A 37 2.44 -0.10 -3.52
N HIS A 38 2.13 -1.38 -3.28
CA HIS A 38 0.80 -1.83 -2.85
C HIS A 38 0.84 -2.82 -1.66
N ALA A 39 2.01 -3.05 -1.08
CA ALA A 39 2.19 -3.97 0.04
C ALA A 39 1.63 -3.41 1.35
N ALA A 40 1.40 -4.29 2.33
CA ALA A 40 1.14 -3.89 3.71
C ALA A 40 2.43 -3.41 4.38
N LEU A 41 2.36 -2.32 5.14
CA LEU A 41 3.50 -1.84 5.93
C LEU A 41 3.68 -2.73 7.16
N THR A 42 4.87 -3.33 7.26
CA THR A 42 5.31 -4.21 8.34
C THR A 42 6.69 -3.75 8.84
N PRO A 43 7.20 -4.25 9.97
CA PRO A 43 8.56 -3.96 10.41
C PRO A 43 9.64 -4.28 9.35
N GLU A 44 9.44 -5.35 8.56
CA GLU A 44 10.38 -5.80 7.53
C GLU A 44 10.36 -4.92 6.28
N THR A 45 9.23 -4.26 6.01
CA THR A 45 9.05 -3.40 4.83
C THR A 45 9.21 -1.91 5.14
N ARG A 46 9.42 -1.56 6.42
CA ARG A 46 9.66 -0.19 6.84
C ARG A 46 10.98 0.32 6.25
N HIS A 47 10.91 1.47 5.58
CA HIS A 47 12.03 2.11 4.89
C HIS A 47 12.76 1.17 3.91
N ILE A 48 12.04 0.21 3.30
CA ILE A 48 12.60 -0.67 2.28
C ILE A 48 13.07 0.13 1.06
N MET A 49 12.42 1.27 0.78
CA MET A 49 12.90 2.29 -0.16
C MET A 49 13.87 3.24 0.53
N ASN A 50 15.11 2.78 0.69
CA ASN A 50 16.24 3.53 1.25
C ASN A 50 17.26 3.92 0.18
N ALA A 51 18.38 4.51 0.60
CA ALA A 51 19.43 4.97 -0.32
C ALA A 51 20.02 3.86 -1.22
N GLU A 52 20.14 2.63 -0.72
CA GLU A 52 20.61 1.48 -1.51
C GLU A 52 19.58 1.08 -2.55
N ALA A 53 18.29 1.04 -2.18
CA ALA A 53 17.22 0.72 -3.12
C ALA A 53 17.14 1.74 -4.26
N PHE A 54 17.19 3.04 -3.94
CA PHE A 54 17.22 4.10 -4.95
C PHE A 54 18.46 4.03 -5.84
N GLY A 55 19.62 3.64 -5.31
CA GLY A 55 20.83 3.44 -6.10
C GLY A 55 20.76 2.28 -7.11
N GLN A 56 19.81 1.35 -6.94
CA GLN A 56 19.59 0.23 -7.85
C GLN A 56 18.53 0.52 -8.94
N MET A 57 17.79 1.62 -8.81
CA MET A 57 16.76 2.01 -9.77
C MET A 57 17.37 2.69 -11.00
N LYS A 58 16.58 2.77 -12.07
CA LYS A 58 16.97 3.53 -13.26
C LYS A 58 16.92 5.05 -12.95
N PRO A 59 17.84 5.85 -13.49
CA PRO A 59 17.76 7.32 -13.43
C PRO A 59 16.47 7.89 -14.02
N THR A 60 15.84 7.16 -14.94
CA THR A 60 14.55 7.52 -15.56
C THR A 60 13.34 7.05 -14.77
N ALA A 61 13.52 6.34 -13.65
CA ALA A 61 12.42 5.70 -12.95
C ALA A 61 11.53 6.69 -12.21
N CYS A 62 10.24 6.38 -12.12
CA CYS A 62 9.26 7.07 -11.29
C CYS A 62 8.78 6.16 -10.15
N LEU A 63 8.91 6.63 -8.91
CA LEU A 63 8.34 5.96 -7.73
C LEU A 63 6.90 6.43 -7.52
N ILE A 64 5.97 5.51 -7.27
CA ILE A 64 4.57 5.80 -6.96
C ILE A 64 4.23 5.11 -5.63
N ASN A 65 3.76 5.88 -4.65
CA ASN A 65 3.35 5.34 -3.36
C ASN A 65 1.95 5.84 -2.98
N THR A 66 0.99 4.92 -3.03
CA THR A 66 -0.37 5.09 -2.52
C THR A 66 -0.68 4.11 -1.38
N ALA A 67 0.35 3.45 -0.82
CA ALA A 67 0.22 2.46 0.23
C ALA A 67 0.37 3.14 1.61
N ARG A 68 1.61 3.29 2.11
CA ARG A 68 1.89 3.96 3.39
C ARG A 68 3.20 4.77 3.30
N GLY A 69 3.29 5.90 4.00
CA GLY A 69 4.51 6.73 3.97
C GLY A 69 5.76 5.96 4.42
N GLY A 70 5.63 5.16 5.48
CA GLY A 70 6.74 4.44 6.12
C GLY A 70 7.46 3.37 5.26
N PHE A 71 7.08 3.16 4.00
CA PHE A 71 7.90 2.38 3.06
C PHE A 71 9.16 3.13 2.62
N ILE A 72 9.13 4.46 2.69
CA ILE A 72 10.15 5.35 2.13
C ILE A 72 10.93 6.03 3.25
N ASP A 73 12.25 5.99 3.17
CA ASP A 73 13.09 6.94 3.89
C ASP A 73 13.05 8.29 3.15
N GLU A 74 12.33 9.28 3.70
CA GLU A 74 12.13 10.59 3.06
C GLU A 74 13.46 11.33 2.80
N SER A 75 14.47 11.14 3.67
CA SER A 75 15.78 11.75 3.47
C SER A 75 16.51 11.10 2.30
N ALA A 76 16.42 9.77 2.18
CA ALA A 76 16.98 9.05 1.05
C ALA A 76 16.26 9.40 -0.26
N LEU A 77 14.94 9.53 -0.25
CA LEU A 77 14.16 9.93 -1.42
C LEU A 77 14.56 11.34 -1.88
N TYR A 78 14.64 12.30 -0.95
CA TYR A 78 15.06 13.67 -1.27
C TYR A 78 16.43 13.70 -1.96
N GLN A 79 17.42 12.99 -1.41
CA GLN A 79 18.75 12.94 -2.03
C GLN A 79 18.72 12.22 -3.38
N ALA A 80 17.97 11.11 -3.50
CA ALA A 80 17.86 10.37 -4.75
C ALA A 80 17.27 11.23 -5.88
N LEU A 81 16.24 12.01 -5.59
CA LEU A 81 15.63 12.94 -6.55
C LEU A 81 16.55 14.12 -6.86
N LYS A 82 17.20 14.69 -5.84
CA LYS A 82 18.12 15.84 -5.99
C LYS A 82 19.36 15.49 -6.81
N GLU A 83 19.88 14.28 -6.66
CA GLU A 83 21.06 13.76 -7.37
C GLU A 83 20.70 13.11 -8.73
N GLY A 84 19.42 13.00 -9.08
CA GLY A 84 18.97 12.38 -10.32
C GLY A 84 19.17 10.85 -10.37
N LYS A 85 19.18 10.18 -9.21
CA LYS A 85 19.19 8.70 -9.12
C LYS A 85 17.87 8.10 -9.60
N ILE A 86 16.77 8.83 -9.42
CA ILE A 86 15.47 8.56 -10.03
C ILE A 86 14.89 9.86 -10.58
N ALA A 87 13.99 9.78 -11.53
CA ALA A 87 13.47 10.95 -12.24
C ALA A 87 12.42 11.69 -11.40
N MET A 88 11.45 10.95 -10.83
CA MET A 88 10.28 11.53 -10.15
C MET A 88 9.74 10.64 -9.03
N ALA A 89 8.93 11.24 -8.15
CA ALA A 89 8.11 10.52 -7.19
C ALA A 89 6.68 11.08 -7.13
N ALA A 90 5.68 10.19 -7.04
CA ALA A 90 4.28 10.51 -6.79
C ALA A 90 3.84 9.89 -5.46
N LEU A 91 3.48 10.74 -4.49
CA LEU A 91 3.24 10.36 -3.09
C LEU A 91 1.83 10.77 -2.67
N ASP A 92 0.93 9.79 -2.49
CA ASP A 92 -0.35 10.05 -1.82
C ASP A 92 -0.23 9.97 -0.30
N VAL A 93 0.87 9.41 0.22
CA VAL A 93 1.10 9.15 1.64
C VAL A 93 2.50 9.61 2.04
N THR A 94 2.64 10.10 3.28
CA THR A 94 3.91 10.63 3.84
C THR A 94 4.18 10.06 5.23
N ASP A 95 5.40 10.21 5.75
CA ASP A 95 5.75 9.82 7.13
C ASP A 95 6.67 10.88 7.75
N PRO A 96 6.15 11.79 8.62
CA PRO A 96 4.83 11.76 9.26
C PRO A 96 3.68 12.21 8.34
N GLU A 97 2.45 11.93 8.78
CA GLU A 97 1.22 12.36 8.12
C GLU A 97 0.36 13.24 9.05
N PRO A 98 0.07 14.51 8.69
CA PRO A 98 0.48 15.21 7.48
C PRO A 98 1.99 15.51 7.42
N PRO A 99 2.56 15.73 6.22
CA PRO A 99 3.97 16.09 6.10
C PRO A 99 4.22 17.45 6.76
N ALA A 100 5.47 17.68 7.20
CA ALA A 100 5.85 18.98 7.74
C ALA A 100 5.59 20.09 6.70
N PRO A 101 5.04 21.26 7.08
CA PRO A 101 4.73 22.34 6.14
C PRO A 101 5.91 22.84 5.31
N LYS A 102 7.14 22.62 5.79
CA LYS A 102 8.40 22.96 5.12
C LYS A 102 9.17 21.72 4.66
N SER A 103 8.48 20.59 4.43
CA SER A 103 9.13 19.39 3.91
C SER A 103 9.78 19.71 2.56
N PRO A 104 11.09 19.39 2.37
CA PRO A 104 11.79 19.71 1.14
C PRO A 104 11.20 18.98 -0.07
N LEU A 105 10.61 17.80 0.13
CA LEU A 105 9.95 17.02 -0.92
C LEU A 105 8.78 17.79 -1.56
N LEU A 106 8.05 18.60 -0.78
CA LEU A 106 6.92 19.40 -1.28
C LEU A 106 7.36 20.58 -2.17
N ALA A 107 8.64 20.95 -2.13
CA ALA A 107 9.19 22.04 -2.93
C ALA A 107 9.91 21.56 -4.20
N MET A 108 9.97 20.25 -4.46
CA MET A 108 10.66 19.70 -5.62
C MET A 108 9.74 19.65 -6.83
N ASP A 109 10.22 20.14 -7.98
CA ASP A 109 9.46 20.14 -9.24
C ASP A 109 9.19 18.72 -9.78
N ASN A 110 9.97 17.73 -9.34
CA ASN A 110 9.85 16.32 -9.71
C ASN A 110 9.15 15.46 -8.64
N VAL A 111 8.40 16.09 -7.72
CA VAL A 111 7.54 15.40 -6.75
C VAL A 111 6.09 15.84 -6.94
N ILE A 112 5.20 14.86 -7.10
CA ILE A 112 3.75 15.06 -7.03
C ILE A 112 3.30 14.54 -5.68
N SER A 113 2.53 15.33 -4.93
CA SER A 113 1.97 14.91 -3.65
C SER A 113 0.47 15.16 -3.57
N THR A 114 -0.27 14.19 -3.05
CA THR A 114 -1.70 14.30 -2.72
C THR A 114 -1.92 13.95 -1.24
N ALA A 115 -3.04 14.43 -0.67
CA ALA A 115 -3.29 14.37 0.76
C ALA A 115 -4.04 13.09 1.18
N HIS A 116 -3.40 11.92 1.01
CA HIS A 116 -3.92 10.60 1.36
C HIS A 116 -5.35 10.40 0.89
N SER A 117 -5.55 10.66 -0.40
CA SER A 117 -6.85 10.79 -1.05
C SER A 117 -7.07 9.78 -2.17
N ALA A 118 -6.11 8.87 -2.43
CA ALA A 118 -6.24 7.86 -3.48
C ALA A 118 -7.42 6.88 -3.25
N PHE A 119 -7.95 6.80 -2.03
CA PHE A 119 -9.17 6.03 -1.76
C PHE A 119 -10.42 6.65 -2.39
N PHE A 120 -10.42 7.96 -2.66
CA PHE A 120 -11.63 8.73 -2.90
C PHE A 120 -12.07 8.63 -4.35
N SER A 121 -13.32 8.22 -4.53
CA SER A 121 -14.09 8.42 -5.75
C SER A 121 -15.57 8.48 -5.37
N PRO A 122 -16.45 9.07 -6.19
CA PRO A 122 -17.90 9.06 -5.91
C PRO A 122 -18.45 7.64 -5.68
N THR A 123 -17.93 6.66 -6.41
CA THR A 123 -18.27 5.24 -6.25
C THR A 123 -17.73 4.66 -4.94
N SER A 124 -16.48 4.96 -4.60
CA SER A 124 -15.86 4.49 -3.34
C SER A 124 -16.51 5.08 -2.10
N GLU A 125 -16.99 6.33 -2.16
CA GLU A 125 -17.62 7.02 -1.03
C GLU A 125 -18.96 6.36 -0.66
N ALA A 126 -19.75 5.94 -1.65
CA ALA A 126 -20.98 5.18 -1.40
C ALA A 126 -20.69 3.84 -0.69
N GLU A 127 -19.71 3.09 -1.20
CA GLU A 127 -19.31 1.79 -0.66
C GLU A 127 -18.68 1.89 0.73
N ARG A 128 -17.94 2.96 0.99
CA ARG A 128 -17.26 3.24 2.26
C ARG A 128 -18.24 3.23 3.44
N TRP A 129 -19.43 3.78 3.26
CA TRP A 129 -20.45 3.79 4.29
C TRP A 129 -21.25 2.49 4.31
N HIS A 130 -21.48 1.90 3.14
CA HIS A 130 -22.31 0.70 3.04
C HIS A 130 -21.68 -0.51 3.72
N ARG A 131 -20.40 -0.80 3.45
CA ARG A 131 -19.74 -2.03 3.92
C ARG A 131 -19.68 -2.14 5.45
N PRO A 132 -19.25 -1.12 6.22
CA PRO A 132 -19.24 -1.22 7.68
C PRO A 132 -20.65 -1.42 8.26
N VAL A 133 -21.66 -0.76 7.68
CA VAL A 133 -23.05 -0.91 8.12
C VAL A 133 -23.59 -2.32 7.85
N GLU A 134 -23.24 -2.92 6.70
CA GLU A 134 -23.57 -4.32 6.42
C GLU A 134 -22.93 -5.28 7.42
N GLU A 135 -21.66 -5.08 7.77
CA GLU A 135 -20.96 -5.92 8.75
C GLU A 135 -21.57 -5.79 10.16
N VAL A 136 -21.97 -4.58 10.57
CA VAL A 136 -22.71 -4.37 11.82
C VAL A 136 -24.08 -5.07 11.77
N SER A 137 -24.80 -4.95 10.64
CA SER A 137 -26.09 -5.61 10.44
C SER A 137 -25.98 -7.14 10.51
N ARG A 138 -24.90 -7.75 9.97
CA ARG A 138 -24.62 -9.18 10.12
C ARG A 138 -24.53 -9.57 11.58
N VAL A 139 -23.70 -8.87 12.36
CA VAL A 139 -23.52 -9.15 13.80
C VAL A 139 -24.85 -9.01 14.54
N MET A 140 -25.64 -7.97 14.26
CA MET A 140 -26.96 -7.77 14.88
C MET A 140 -27.98 -8.87 14.53
N ARG A 141 -27.88 -9.48 13.35
CA ARG A 141 -28.70 -10.63 12.94
C ARG A 141 -28.21 -11.97 13.49
N GLY A 142 -27.09 -11.95 14.20
CA GLY A 142 -26.41 -13.12 14.74
C GLY A 142 -25.52 -13.85 13.73
N GLU A 143 -25.12 -13.20 12.63
CA GLU A 143 -24.23 -13.75 11.61
C GLU A 143 -22.77 -13.29 11.84
N TRP A 144 -21.80 -14.14 11.47
CA TRP A 144 -20.39 -13.77 11.59
C TRP A 144 -19.99 -12.77 10.48
N PRO A 145 -19.31 -11.66 10.81
CA PRO A 145 -18.85 -10.69 9.83
C PRO A 145 -17.84 -11.31 8.85
N ARG A 146 -17.84 -10.83 7.61
CA ARG A 146 -16.95 -11.27 6.53
C ARG A 146 -15.60 -10.57 6.59
N SER A 147 -15.57 -9.28 6.94
CA SER A 147 -14.36 -8.44 6.92
C SER A 147 -13.66 -8.41 8.28
N VAL A 148 -13.35 -9.57 8.86
CA VAL A 148 -12.75 -9.67 10.19
C VAL A 148 -11.23 -9.55 10.14
N VAL A 149 -10.71 -8.55 10.85
CA VAL A 149 -9.25 -8.32 11.00
C VAL A 149 -8.66 -8.98 12.26
N ASN A 150 -9.52 -9.41 13.19
CA ASN A 150 -9.14 -10.05 14.45
C ASN A 150 -9.97 -11.32 14.73
N PRO A 151 -9.75 -12.43 13.99
CA PRO A 151 -10.54 -13.66 14.09
C PRO A 151 -10.66 -14.24 15.52
N GLN A 152 -9.63 -14.03 16.35
CA GLN A 152 -9.59 -14.42 17.76
C GLN A 152 -10.71 -13.78 18.60
N ALA A 153 -11.31 -12.68 18.15
CA ALA A 153 -12.44 -12.04 18.83
C ALA A 153 -13.71 -12.92 18.85
N LYS A 154 -13.80 -13.92 17.95
CA LYS A 154 -14.97 -14.81 17.85
C LYS A 154 -15.29 -15.52 19.14
N GLN A 155 -14.27 -16.07 19.81
CA GLN A 155 -14.45 -16.79 21.07
C GLN A 155 -14.98 -15.86 22.18
N LYS A 156 -14.40 -14.67 22.31
CA LYS A 156 -14.84 -13.66 23.30
C LYS A 156 -16.27 -13.19 23.02
N TYR A 157 -16.62 -13.01 21.75
CA TYR A 157 -17.98 -12.66 21.36
C TYR A 157 -18.98 -13.76 21.76
N MET A 158 -18.71 -15.01 21.38
CA MET A 158 -19.60 -16.14 21.65
C MET A 158 -19.78 -16.39 23.15
N ALA A 159 -18.74 -16.21 23.96
CA ALA A 159 -18.82 -16.33 25.42
C ALA A 159 -19.73 -15.26 26.05
N LYS A 160 -19.78 -14.05 25.47
CA LYS A 160 -20.57 -12.93 26.00
C LYS A 160 -22.01 -12.91 25.48
N TRP A 161 -22.22 -13.25 24.22
CA TRP A 161 -23.49 -13.02 23.51
C TRP A 161 -24.14 -14.30 22.97
N GLY A 162 -23.52 -15.46 23.14
CA GLY A 162 -24.03 -16.75 22.68
C GLY A 162 -23.61 -17.12 21.25
N ALA A 163 -24.13 -18.26 20.77
CA ALA A 163 -23.81 -18.80 19.46
C ALA A 163 -24.36 -17.91 18.32
N MET A 164 -23.58 -17.80 17.24
CA MET A 164 -24.02 -17.18 16.00
C MET A 164 -24.72 -18.20 15.09
N LYS A 165 -25.62 -17.71 14.23
CA LYS A 165 -26.22 -18.48 13.14
C LYS A 165 -25.13 -18.93 12.17
N GLU A 166 -25.24 -20.15 11.68
CA GLU A 166 -24.41 -20.59 10.55
C GLU A 166 -24.79 -19.76 9.32
N SER A 167 -23.78 -19.17 8.68
CA SER A 167 -23.94 -18.46 7.42
C SER A 167 -24.35 -19.47 6.35
N SER A 168 -25.61 -19.40 5.91
CA SER A 168 -26.17 -20.11 4.74
C SER A 168 -25.49 -19.67 3.45
#